data_AF-A0A7S3SDP2-F1
#
_entry.id   AF-A0A7S3SDP2-F1
#
_cell.length_a   1.000
_cell.length_b   1.000
_cell.length_c   1.000
_cell.angle_alpha   90.00
_cell.angle_beta   90.00
_cell.angle_gamma   90.00
#
_symmetry.space_group_name_H-M   'P 1'
#
loop_
_entity.id
_entity.type
_entity.pdbx_description
1 polymer ?
#
loop_
_entity_poly.entity_id
_entity_poly.type
_entity_poly.pdbx_seq_one_letter_code
_entity_poly.pdbx_strand_id
1 'polypeptide(L)'
;KALPPDIMMLSDDPEEWETNGMPVGEDKIGKVFQVEVQEGGKAVWREVVPPLPPHRGERFYLTGTFNLWGLERMSANNSIPGLYEAVVTVGDQGAELFAVMADEDPLLTYYPEEAQATRKATEVLGPEMVMGDREDCAWCLVGEPGTRYRVEFHLAA
;
A
#
# COMPACT_ATOMS: atom_id res chain seq x y z
N LYS A 1 20.45 20.88 -24.22
CA LYS A 1 19.95 22.27 -24.10
C LYS A 1 18.84 22.41 -25.13
N ALA A 2 17.56 22.41 -24.72
CA ALA A 2 16.46 22.64 -25.65
C ALA A 2 16.41 24.13 -26.02
N LEU A 3 16.08 24.43 -27.27
CA LEU A 3 15.91 25.80 -27.76
C LEU A 3 14.63 26.42 -27.17
N PRO A 4 14.57 27.75 -26.99
CA PRO A 4 13.34 28.42 -26.58
C PRO A 4 12.22 28.13 -27.60
N PRO A 5 10.97 27.98 -27.13
CA PRO A 5 9.84 27.80 -28.02
C PRO A 5 9.68 29.02 -28.92
N ASP A 6 9.51 28.76 -30.21
CA ASP A 6 9.37 29.71 -31.31
C ASP A 6 8.05 29.40 -32.03
N ILE A 7 7.32 30.46 -32.36
CA ILE A 7 6.03 30.37 -33.06
C ILE A 7 6.26 30.79 -34.50
N MET A 8 6.15 29.83 -35.41
CA MET A 8 6.26 30.06 -36.83
C MET A 8 4.88 30.45 -37.37
N MET A 9 4.69 31.76 -37.53
CA MET A 9 3.52 32.33 -38.18
C MET A 9 3.68 32.16 -39.70
N LEU A 10 3.30 30.99 -40.21
CA LEU A 10 3.42 30.63 -41.62
C LEU A 10 2.36 31.31 -42.51
N SER A 11 1.33 31.90 -41.89
CA SER A 11 0.16 32.47 -42.56
C SER A 11 -0.51 33.57 -41.70
N ASP A 12 -1.38 34.37 -42.31
CA ASP A 12 -2.27 35.30 -41.59
C ASP A 12 -3.45 34.55 -40.92
N ASP A 13 -3.64 33.27 -41.26
CA ASP A 13 -4.56 32.37 -40.57
C ASP A 13 -3.89 31.78 -39.30
N PRO A 14 -4.41 32.09 -38.10
CA PRO A 14 -3.85 31.58 -36.84
C PRO A 14 -3.97 30.05 -36.67
N GLU A 15 -4.79 29.36 -37.47
CA GLU A 15 -4.88 27.88 -37.45
C GLU A 15 -3.71 27.20 -38.15
N GLU A 16 -2.98 27.91 -39.03
CA GLU A 16 -1.81 27.39 -39.75
C GLU A 16 -0.48 27.69 -39.04
N TRP A 17 -0.53 28.23 -37.82
CA TRP A 17 0.67 28.56 -37.05
C TRP A 17 1.27 27.30 -36.43
N GLU A 18 2.55 27.06 -36.72
CA GLU A 18 3.29 25.95 -36.13
C GLU A 18 4.10 26.42 -34.92
N THR A 19 4.02 25.68 -33.82
CA THR A 19 4.84 25.93 -32.63
C THR A 19 5.81 24.76 -32.42
N ASN A 20 7.08 25.07 -32.17
CA ASN A 20 8.04 24.07 -31.69
C ASN A 20 8.02 23.95 -30.14
N GLY A 21 7.14 24.70 -29.48
CA GLY A 21 6.89 24.70 -28.05
C GLY A 21 5.73 23.78 -27.64
N MET A 22 6.05 22.86 -26.71
CA MET A 22 5.25 21.80 -26.09
C MET A 22 4.39 20.96 -27.06
N PRO A 23 4.69 19.66 -27.25
CA PRO A 23 3.69 18.76 -27.80
C PRO A 23 2.56 18.67 -26.77
N VAL A 24 1.41 19.25 -27.11
CA VAL A 24 0.14 18.85 -26.50
C VAL A 24 -0.22 17.52 -27.15
N GLY A 25 0.61 16.51 -26.87
CA GLY A 25 0.16 15.15 -27.08
C GLY A 25 -0.92 14.89 -26.04
N GLU A 26 -2.01 14.27 -26.46
CA GLU A 26 -3.11 13.83 -25.59
C GLU A 26 -2.60 12.92 -24.44
N ASP A 27 -1.40 12.35 -24.58
CA ASP A 27 -0.67 11.55 -23.60
C ASP A 27 -0.22 12.30 -22.32
N LYS A 28 -0.41 13.63 -22.28
CA LYS A 28 -0.04 14.47 -21.11
C LYS A 28 -1.22 14.97 -20.28
N ILE A 29 -2.46 14.68 -20.70
CA ILE A 29 -3.66 15.07 -19.95
C ILE A 29 -3.75 14.23 -18.66
N GLY A 30 -3.78 14.89 -17.50
CA GLY A 30 -3.87 14.24 -16.17
C GLY A 30 -2.54 13.99 -15.45
N LYS A 31 -1.40 14.36 -16.04
CA LYS A 31 -0.08 14.23 -15.40
C LYS A 31 0.25 15.45 -14.52
N VAL A 32 0.92 15.20 -13.40
CA VAL A 32 1.37 16.26 -12.47
C VAL A 32 2.81 16.63 -12.80
N PHE A 33 3.14 17.92 -12.75
CA PHE A 33 4.50 18.42 -13.02
C PHE A 33 4.99 19.29 -11.87
N GLN A 34 6.27 19.12 -11.52
CA GLN A 34 7.00 20.04 -10.65
C GLN A 34 7.64 21.12 -11.53
N VAL A 35 7.40 22.37 -11.18
CA VAL A 35 7.91 23.54 -11.90
C VAL A 35 8.90 24.28 -11.04
N GLU A 36 10.15 24.32 -11.46
CA GLU A 36 11.20 25.12 -10.83
C GLU A 36 11.49 26.33 -11.73
N VAL A 37 11.19 27.53 -11.23
CA VAL A 37 11.50 28.79 -11.92
C VAL A 37 12.88 29.24 -11.48
N GLN A 38 13.82 29.29 -12.43
CA GLN A 38 15.19 29.76 -12.22
C GLN A 38 15.31 31.26 -12.49
N GLU A 39 16.37 31.88 -11.96
CA GLU A 39 16.71 33.26 -12.27
C GLU A 39 16.85 33.47 -13.78
N GLY A 40 16.21 34.53 -14.30
CA GLY A 40 16.15 34.82 -15.73
C GLY A 40 14.93 34.23 -16.46
N GLY A 41 13.90 33.77 -15.73
CA GLY A 41 12.61 33.39 -16.31
C GLY A 41 12.59 32.02 -17.00
N LYS A 42 13.61 31.19 -16.77
CA LYS A 42 13.64 29.81 -17.27
C LYS A 42 12.89 28.90 -16.32
N ALA A 43 11.96 28.12 -16.84
CA ALA A 43 11.26 27.10 -16.07
C ALA A 43 11.77 25.71 -16.43
N VAL A 44 12.09 24.90 -15.41
CA VAL A 44 12.36 23.47 -15.55
C VAL A 44 11.11 22.72 -15.11
N TRP A 45 10.55 21.93 -16.03
CA TRP A 45 9.38 21.09 -15.80
C TRP A 45 9.87 19.65 -15.63
N ARG A 46 9.52 19.02 -14.51
CA ARG A 46 9.73 17.57 -14.31
C ARG A 46 8.37 16.92 -14.14
N GLU A 47 8.10 15.88 -14.92
CA GLU A 47 6.93 15.03 -14.69
C GLU A 47 7.06 14.40 -13.31
N VAL A 48 6.11 14.69 -12.43
CA VAL A 48 5.98 14.03 -11.15
C VAL A 48 5.14 12.79 -11.42
N VAL A 49 5.81 11.66 -11.54
CA VAL A 49 5.15 10.37 -11.39
C VAL A 49 4.75 10.30 -9.91
N PRO A 50 3.46 10.39 -9.54
CA PRO A 50 3.09 10.16 -8.16
C PRO A 50 3.63 8.78 -7.78
N PRO A 51 4.24 8.62 -6.59
CA PRO A 51 4.63 7.29 -6.15
C PRO A 51 3.37 6.43 -6.24
N LEU A 52 3.50 5.26 -6.89
CA LEU A 52 2.41 4.29 -6.89
C LEU A 52 1.96 4.11 -5.43
N PRO A 53 0.64 4.09 -5.15
CA PRO A 53 0.18 3.82 -3.81
C PRO A 53 0.91 2.58 -3.30
N PRO A 54 1.42 2.59 -2.05
CA PRO A 54 2.09 1.42 -1.51
C PRO A 54 1.16 0.22 -1.68
N HIS A 55 1.66 -0.84 -2.31
CA HIS A 55 0.86 -2.03 -2.59
C HIS A 55 0.42 -2.64 -1.26
N ARG A 56 -0.87 -2.52 -0.93
CA ARG A 56 -1.43 -3.01 0.35
C ARG A 56 -1.79 -4.50 0.31
N GLY A 57 -1.75 -5.08 -0.87
CA GLY A 57 -2.24 -6.43 -1.16
C GLY A 57 -3.75 -6.50 -1.37
N GLU A 58 -4.19 -7.56 -2.03
CA GLU A 58 -5.62 -7.81 -2.34
C GLU A 58 -6.20 -8.98 -1.54
N ARG A 59 -5.35 -9.97 -1.23
CA ARG A 59 -5.69 -11.20 -0.51
C ARG A 59 -4.93 -11.21 0.81
N PHE A 60 -5.63 -11.53 1.90
CA PHE A 60 -5.05 -11.54 3.24
C PHE A 60 -5.07 -12.94 3.83
N TYR A 61 -4.02 -13.25 4.59
CA TYR A 61 -3.79 -14.55 5.20
C TYR A 61 -3.33 -14.34 6.64
N LEU A 62 -3.79 -15.20 7.55
CA LEU A 62 -3.20 -15.31 8.87
C LEU A 62 -2.02 -16.27 8.84
N THR A 63 -0.93 -15.85 9.48
CA THR A 63 0.23 -16.70 9.76
C THR A 63 0.51 -16.66 11.25
N GLY A 64 0.73 -17.80 11.89
CA GLY A 64 0.85 -17.83 13.34
C GLY A 64 1.14 -19.21 13.93
N THR A 65 1.23 -19.31 15.24
CA THR A 65 1.57 -20.57 15.92
C THR A 65 0.53 -21.66 15.66
N PHE A 66 -0.75 -21.30 15.54
CA PHE A 66 -1.88 -22.22 15.30
C PHE A 66 -1.81 -22.95 13.95
N ASN A 67 -1.05 -22.42 12.99
CA ASN A 67 -0.82 -23.04 11.68
C ASN A 67 0.67 -23.27 11.37
N LEU A 68 1.52 -23.35 12.41
CA LEU A 68 2.97 -23.53 12.30
C LEU A 68 3.63 -22.47 11.41
N TRP A 69 3.16 -21.23 11.51
CA TRP A 69 3.55 -20.10 10.67
C TRP A 69 3.33 -20.32 9.17
N GLY A 70 2.37 -21.19 8.83
CA GLY A 70 1.82 -21.33 7.48
C GLY A 70 0.90 -20.16 7.11
N LEU A 71 0.14 -20.34 6.03
CA LEU A 71 -0.80 -19.33 5.55
C LEU A 71 -2.23 -19.88 5.58
N GLU A 72 -3.10 -19.24 6.35
CA GLU A 72 -4.52 -19.52 6.37
C GLU A 72 -5.29 -18.32 5.77
N ARG A 73 -6.00 -18.55 4.67
CA ARG A 73 -6.67 -17.48 3.92
C ARG A 73 -7.81 -16.84 4.70
N MET A 74 -7.83 -15.52 4.78
CA MET A 74 -8.96 -14.74 5.29
C MET A 74 -10.05 -14.58 4.24
N SER A 75 -11.31 -14.61 4.69
CA SER A 75 -12.49 -14.40 3.85
C SER A 75 -12.89 -12.93 3.85
N ALA A 76 -13.04 -12.34 2.66
CA ALA A 76 -13.58 -10.98 2.56
C ALA A 76 -15.05 -10.95 2.99
N ASN A 77 -15.44 -9.94 3.75
CA ASN A 77 -16.82 -9.73 4.17
C ASN A 77 -17.62 -9.11 3.01
N ASN A 78 -18.70 -9.78 2.58
CA ASN A 78 -19.53 -9.32 1.46
C ASN A 78 -20.35 -8.06 1.76
N SER A 79 -20.53 -7.71 3.05
CA SER A 79 -21.34 -6.57 3.48
C SER A 79 -20.51 -5.34 3.83
N ILE A 80 -19.24 -5.52 4.22
CA ILE A 80 -18.34 -4.45 4.65
C ILE A 80 -17.10 -4.48 3.76
N PRO A 81 -17.03 -3.59 2.74
CA PRO A 81 -15.85 -3.49 1.88
C PRO A 81 -14.58 -3.24 2.70
N GLY A 82 -13.51 -3.96 2.36
CA GLY A 82 -12.22 -3.84 3.04
C GLY A 82 -12.09 -4.60 4.35
N LEU A 83 -13.15 -5.29 4.81
CA LEU A 83 -13.09 -6.18 5.97
C LEU A 83 -12.79 -7.62 5.55
N TYR A 84 -11.80 -8.23 6.21
CA TYR A 84 -11.39 -9.61 6.04
C TYR A 84 -11.45 -10.34 7.37
N GLU A 85 -11.90 -11.59 7.36
CA GLU A 85 -12.18 -12.36 8.57
C GLU A 85 -11.58 -13.77 8.50
N ALA A 86 -11.04 -14.25 9.62
CA ALA A 86 -10.68 -15.66 9.82
C ALA A 86 -10.90 -16.05 11.29
N VAL A 87 -10.96 -17.35 11.57
CA VAL A 87 -11.19 -17.87 12.92
C VAL A 87 -9.99 -18.66 13.39
N VAL A 88 -9.38 -18.22 14.48
CA VAL A 88 -8.28 -18.93 15.15
C VAL A 88 -8.84 -19.68 16.35
N THR A 89 -8.39 -20.91 16.54
CA THR A 89 -8.71 -21.72 17.74
C THR A 89 -7.47 -21.79 18.61
N VAL A 90 -7.60 -21.43 19.89
CA VAL A 90 -6.49 -21.47 20.85
C VAL A 90 -6.12 -22.92 21.15
N GLY A 91 -4.85 -23.28 20.98
CA GLY A 91 -4.34 -24.61 21.30
C GLY A 91 -4.12 -24.85 22.79
N ASP A 92 -3.49 -25.98 23.12
CA ASP A 92 -3.31 -26.44 24.50
C ASP A 92 -2.42 -25.54 25.36
N GLN A 93 -1.63 -24.65 24.73
CA GLN A 93 -0.77 -23.70 25.44
C GLN A 93 -1.55 -22.48 25.98
N GLY A 94 -2.83 -22.32 25.62
CA GLY A 94 -3.67 -21.22 26.07
C GLY A 94 -3.33 -19.85 25.45
N ALA A 95 -2.41 -19.82 24.49
CA ALA A 95 -2.08 -18.62 23.72
C ALA A 95 -1.70 -18.98 22.28
N GLU A 96 -2.02 -18.09 21.34
CA GLU A 96 -1.64 -18.20 19.93
C GLU A 96 -1.11 -16.87 19.41
N LEU A 97 0.04 -16.90 18.75
CA LEU A 97 0.62 -15.74 18.06
C LEU A 97 0.13 -15.70 16.62
N PHE A 98 -0.06 -14.49 16.08
CA PHE A 98 -0.37 -14.33 14.66
C PHE A 98 0.07 -12.98 14.08
N ALA A 99 0.25 -12.95 12.76
CA ALA A 99 0.40 -11.76 11.93
C ALA A 99 -0.49 -11.89 10.68
N VAL A 100 -0.65 -10.80 9.92
CA VAL A 100 -1.43 -10.79 8.67
C VAL A 100 -0.47 -10.61 7.50
N MET A 101 -0.52 -11.50 6.51
CA MET A 101 0.28 -11.41 5.29
C MET A 101 -0.62 -11.13 4.08
N ALA A 102 -0.20 -10.20 3.22
CA ALA A 102 -0.88 -9.87 1.99
C ALA A 102 -0.27 -10.64 0.81
N ASP A 103 -1.13 -11.11 -0.10
CA ASP A 103 -0.79 -11.75 -1.39
C ASP A 103 0.23 -12.90 -1.32
N GLU A 104 0.37 -13.55 -0.16
CA GLU A 104 1.38 -14.59 0.09
C GLU A 104 2.83 -14.06 -0.06
N ASP A 105 3.01 -12.75 0.05
CA ASP A 105 4.29 -12.07 -0.08
C ASP A 105 4.82 -11.66 1.32
N PRO A 106 5.96 -12.22 1.77
CA PRO A 106 6.59 -11.83 3.02
C PRO A 106 6.95 -10.34 3.10
N LEU A 107 7.11 -9.66 1.96
CA LEU A 107 7.33 -8.21 1.90
C LEU A 107 6.08 -7.40 2.25
N LEU A 108 4.93 -8.04 2.36
CA LEU A 108 3.63 -7.43 2.65
C LEU A 108 3.04 -7.97 3.95
N THR A 109 3.81 -7.92 5.03
CA THR A 109 3.36 -8.37 6.35
C THR A 109 2.91 -7.19 7.20
N TYR A 110 1.75 -7.35 7.84
CA TYR A 110 1.19 -6.44 8.83
C TYR A 110 1.31 -7.07 10.22
N TYR A 111 1.72 -6.25 11.17
CA TYR A 111 2.06 -6.69 12.52
C TYR A 111 1.84 -5.56 13.54
N PRO A 112 1.77 -5.84 14.85
CA PRO A 112 1.60 -4.79 15.86
C PRO A 112 2.90 -4.02 16.10
N GLU A 113 2.77 -2.75 16.52
CA GLU A 113 3.89 -1.99 17.06
C GLU A 113 4.49 -2.63 18.33
N GLU A 114 3.63 -3.14 19.22
CA GLU A 114 4.04 -3.84 20.43
C GLU A 114 4.16 -5.35 20.19
N ALA A 115 5.32 -5.94 20.52
CA ALA A 115 5.53 -7.38 20.46
C ALA A 115 4.51 -8.14 21.33
N GLN A 116 3.95 -9.23 20.80
CA GLN A 116 2.94 -10.07 21.46
C GLN A 116 1.73 -9.26 21.97
N ALA A 117 1.33 -8.22 21.22
CA ALA A 117 0.22 -7.37 21.61
C ALA A 117 -1.09 -8.15 21.76
N THR A 118 -1.70 -8.05 22.94
CA THR A 118 -3.04 -8.60 23.25
C THR A 118 -4.16 -7.57 23.05
N ARG A 119 -3.79 -6.30 22.78
CA ARG A 119 -4.71 -5.16 22.69
C ARG A 119 -5.08 -4.90 21.24
N LYS A 120 -6.39 -4.75 20.98
CA LYS A 120 -6.92 -4.39 19.65
C LYS A 120 -6.58 -2.97 19.19
N ALA A 121 -6.25 -2.08 20.13
CA ALA A 121 -5.99 -0.67 19.87
C ALA A 121 -4.51 -0.37 19.59
N THR A 122 -3.66 -1.39 19.55
CA THR A 122 -2.24 -1.22 19.19
C THR A 122 -2.14 -0.76 17.74
N GLU A 123 -1.14 0.06 17.43
CA GLU A 123 -0.91 0.51 16.06
C GLU A 123 -0.54 -0.69 15.16
N VAL A 124 -1.09 -0.69 13.94
CA VAL A 124 -0.80 -1.70 12.93
C VAL A 124 0.29 -1.15 12.02
N LEU A 125 1.45 -1.79 12.04
CA LEU A 125 2.58 -1.48 11.17
C LEU A 125 2.52 -2.29 9.86
N GLY A 126 3.37 -1.91 8.91
CA GLY A 126 3.40 -2.49 7.56
C GLY A 126 2.41 -1.87 6.57
N PRO A 127 2.26 -2.45 5.37
CA PRO A 127 2.88 -3.70 4.93
C PRO A 127 4.40 -3.54 4.69
N GLU A 128 5.21 -4.38 5.34
CA GLU A 128 6.65 -4.48 5.05
C GLU A 128 7.21 -5.87 5.40
N MET A 129 8.48 -6.08 5.09
CA MET A 129 9.20 -7.29 5.49
C MET A 129 9.60 -7.19 6.96
N VAL A 130 9.07 -8.10 7.78
CA VAL A 130 9.49 -8.25 9.17
C VAL A 130 10.95 -8.75 9.21
N MET A 131 11.80 -8.01 9.92
CA MET A 131 13.20 -8.34 10.16
C MET A 131 13.34 -8.93 11.56
N GLY A 132 13.91 -10.13 11.70
CA GLY A 132 14.15 -10.76 13.00
C GLY A 132 13.21 -11.92 13.31
N ASP A 133 12.91 -12.13 14.59
CA ASP A 133 11.99 -13.18 15.03
C ASP A 133 10.53 -12.80 14.70
N ARG A 134 9.76 -13.77 14.22
CA ARG A 134 8.34 -13.56 13.90
C ARG A 134 7.52 -13.36 15.16
N GLU A 135 7.95 -13.91 16.29
CA GLU A 135 7.26 -13.76 17.58
C GLU A 135 7.29 -12.31 18.08
N ASP A 136 8.34 -11.57 17.76
CA ASP A 136 8.49 -10.15 18.13
C ASP A 136 7.58 -9.24 17.28
N CYS A 137 7.05 -9.74 16.16
CA CYS A 137 6.18 -9.02 15.23
C CYS A 137 4.86 -9.75 15.04
N ALA A 138 4.25 -10.19 16.15
CA ALA A 138 2.97 -10.88 16.16
C ALA A 138 2.05 -10.36 17.27
N TRP A 139 0.75 -10.35 17.00
CA TRP A 139 -0.28 -10.23 18.05
C TRP A 139 -0.36 -11.53 18.84
N CYS A 140 -0.90 -11.46 20.06
CA CYS A 140 -1.12 -12.61 20.92
C CYS A 140 -2.61 -12.73 21.31
N LEU A 141 -3.21 -13.86 20.98
CA LEU A 141 -4.53 -14.28 21.46
C LEU A 141 -4.33 -15.12 22.72
N VAL A 142 -4.95 -14.75 23.83
CA VAL A 142 -4.87 -15.51 25.09
C VAL A 142 -6.27 -15.97 25.48
N GLY A 143 -6.44 -17.25 25.75
CA GLY A 143 -7.72 -17.84 26.12
C GLY A 143 -7.60 -19.29 26.57
N GLU A 144 -8.71 -19.89 27.00
CA GLU A 144 -8.73 -21.31 27.35
C GLU A 144 -8.52 -22.18 26.09
N PRO A 145 -7.84 -23.33 26.17
CA PRO A 145 -7.73 -24.26 25.05
C PRO A 145 -9.09 -24.59 24.43
N GLY A 146 -9.16 -24.53 23.10
CA GLY A 146 -10.38 -24.71 22.32
C GLY A 146 -11.22 -23.44 22.14
N THR A 147 -10.87 -22.32 22.80
CA THR A 147 -11.55 -21.03 22.58
C THR A 147 -11.34 -20.57 21.15
N ARG A 148 -12.41 -20.10 20.50
CA ARG A 148 -12.37 -19.61 19.12
C ARG A 148 -12.46 -18.08 19.09
N TYR A 149 -11.47 -17.44 18.48
CA TYR A 149 -11.45 -16.00 18.23
C TYR A 149 -11.67 -15.74 16.74
N ARG A 150 -12.55 -14.78 16.44
CA ARG A 150 -12.66 -14.21 15.09
C ARG A 150 -11.69 -13.03 14.99
N VAL A 151 -10.75 -13.13 14.07
CA VAL A 151 -9.83 -12.05 13.70
C VAL A 151 -10.46 -11.28 12.55
N GLU A 152 -10.56 -9.97 12.72
CA GLU A 152 -11.13 -9.02 11.77
C GLU A 152 -10.03 -8.04 11.37
N PHE A 153 -9.73 -7.96 10.08
CA PHE A 153 -8.73 -7.05 9.52
C PHE A 153 -9.42 -6.09 8.56
N HIS A 154 -9.39 -4.80 8.87
CA HIS A 154 -10.08 -3.77 8.10
C HIS A 154 -9.07 -2.83 7.44
N LEU A 155 -9.06 -2.81 6.10
CA LEU A 155 -8.31 -1.82 5.33
C LEU A 155 -9.11 -0.52 5.25
N ALA A 156 -8.53 0.55 5.78
CA ALA A 156 -9.07 1.89 5.54
C ALA A 156 -8.92 2.23 4.06
N ALA A 157 -9.99 2.81 3.49
CA ALA A 157 -10.05 3.29 2.11
C ALA A 157 -9.20 4.55 1.89
#